data_AF-A0A5J4UDK7-F1
#
_entry.id   AF-A0A5J4UDK7-F1
#
_cell.length_a   1.000
_cell.length_b   1.000
_cell.length_c   1.000
_cell.angle_alpha   90.00
_cell.angle_beta   90.00
_cell.angle_gamma   90.00
#
_symmetry.space_group_name_H-M   'P 1'
#
loop_
_entity.id
_entity.type
_entity.pdbx_description
1 polymer ?
#
loop_
_entity_poly.entity_id
_entity_poly.type
_entity_poly.pdbx_seq_one_letter_code
_entity_poly.pdbx_strand_id
1 'polypeptide(L)'
;MTSDSSSISVGLVELNVGDLYINNLQVNSVSIDSNSVIKVNNGAGEVNIRGSAFNSVTRTGSGNGGAINAELNGGSKLTIKDQCSFTSCSCINGNGGAIYTSLSSSSSGSISIIGSASTFSSCAVSSTSGHGGAIYLDLASGTETQYDLTGASYSTTIDTLNNAQYGKNLFIKAANLRSAVPIGDSTRIKLGALNPETDFYKLMGYDGANTLAIPLYYVYTAVISDIYHVNNGAGSYTIGSGYDNTFCGHYGWPCLTIGYAIDLSGSASEKKVGIITGYKLSESVGLTKTGIQISNSLTSTGDTSISASILLIESAGKLLVTNGPVQFNYISFSINTNAGSGYVITGSTSSTKISIDNCLMIMTSDSSSISVGLVELNVGDLYINNLQVNSVSIDSNSVIK
;
A
#
# COMPACT_ATOMS: atom_id res chain seq x y z
N MET A 1 -25.79 7.42 -35.83
CA MET A 1 -24.58 6.72 -35.35
C MET A 1 -24.93 5.26 -35.27
N THR A 2 -24.52 4.47 -36.26
CA THR A 2 -24.87 3.05 -36.38
C THR A 2 -24.05 2.25 -35.38
N SER A 3 -24.75 1.66 -34.41
CA SER A 3 -24.24 0.78 -33.35
C SER A 3 -24.03 -0.65 -33.86
N ASP A 4 -23.17 -0.82 -34.86
CA ASP A 4 -22.69 -2.15 -35.25
C ASP A 4 -21.33 -2.38 -34.61
N SER A 5 -21.32 -2.77 -33.32
CA SER A 5 -20.15 -3.46 -32.78
C SER A 5 -20.45 -4.95 -32.82
N SER A 6 -20.37 -5.56 -34.01
CA SER A 6 -20.26 -7.01 -34.09
C SER A 6 -18.98 -7.42 -33.37
N SER A 7 -19.12 -8.12 -32.25
CA SER A 7 -18.00 -8.76 -31.58
C SER A 7 -17.68 -10.08 -32.28
N ILE A 8 -16.40 -10.39 -32.42
CA ILE A 8 -15.96 -11.71 -32.85
C ILE A 8 -15.89 -12.63 -31.63
N SER A 9 -16.20 -13.91 -31.80
CA SER A 9 -16.13 -14.89 -30.70
C SER A 9 -14.73 -15.51 -30.51
N VAL A 10 -13.86 -15.37 -31.52
CA VAL A 10 -12.53 -16.01 -31.55
C VAL A 10 -11.41 -14.98 -31.52
N GLY A 11 -10.29 -15.35 -30.89
CA GLY A 11 -9.02 -14.63 -30.97
C GLY A 11 -8.27 -14.96 -32.26
N LEU A 12 -7.05 -14.42 -32.38
CA LEU A 12 -6.13 -14.75 -33.47
C LEU A 12 -5.35 -16.04 -33.18
N VAL A 13 -4.85 -16.21 -31.95
CA VAL A 13 -4.06 -17.37 -31.54
C VAL A 13 -4.50 -17.87 -30.17
N GLU A 14 -4.71 -19.18 -30.04
CA GLU A 14 -4.70 -19.90 -28.77
C GLU A 14 -3.57 -20.93 -28.81
N LEU A 15 -2.50 -20.67 -28.06
CA LEU A 15 -1.31 -21.52 -28.02
C LEU A 15 -1.36 -22.44 -26.81
N ASN A 16 -1.46 -23.74 -27.05
CA ASN A 16 -1.42 -24.77 -26.01
C ASN A 16 -0.02 -25.35 -25.80
N VAL A 17 0.73 -25.58 -26.90
CA VAL A 17 2.06 -26.21 -26.88
C VAL A 17 2.91 -25.62 -28.01
N GLY A 18 4.22 -25.52 -27.77
CA GLY A 18 5.21 -25.08 -28.76
C GLY A 18 5.53 -23.59 -28.68
N ASP A 19 6.37 -23.13 -29.61
CA ASP A 19 6.84 -21.76 -29.65
C ASP A 19 5.99 -20.89 -30.59
N LEU A 20 5.87 -19.60 -30.26
CA LEU A 20 5.15 -18.62 -31.07
C LEU A 20 6.01 -17.36 -31.27
N TYR A 21 6.18 -16.96 -32.52
CA TYR A 21 6.91 -15.76 -32.90
C TYR A 21 6.01 -14.85 -33.72
N ILE A 22 5.66 -13.69 -33.16
CA ILE A 22 4.85 -12.67 -33.80
C ILE A 22 5.73 -11.43 -34.01
N ASN A 23 5.87 -11.02 -35.27
CA ASN A 23 6.67 -9.85 -35.64
C ASN A 23 5.79 -8.89 -36.45
N ASN A 24 5.76 -7.63 -36.05
CA ASN A 24 5.08 -6.53 -36.76
C ASN A 24 3.58 -6.76 -36.99
N LEU A 25 2.90 -7.49 -36.09
CA LEU A 25 1.44 -7.68 -36.17
C LEU A 25 0.73 -6.35 -35.89
N GLN A 26 -0.29 -6.04 -36.69
CA GLN A 26 -1.13 -4.85 -36.53
C GLN A 26 -2.58 -5.29 -36.29
N VAL A 27 -3.08 -5.03 -35.09
CA VAL A 27 -4.47 -5.30 -34.71
C VAL A 27 -5.16 -3.98 -34.46
N ASN A 28 -6.22 -3.70 -35.21
CA ASN A 28 -6.91 -2.41 -35.16
C ASN A 28 -8.42 -2.63 -35.03
N SER A 29 -9.02 -1.98 -34.03
CA SER A 29 -10.48 -1.88 -33.86
C SER A 29 -11.18 -3.24 -33.80
N VAL A 30 -10.79 -4.05 -32.82
CA VAL A 30 -11.33 -5.40 -32.63
C VAL A 30 -12.11 -5.47 -31.31
N SER A 31 -13.35 -5.94 -31.37
CA SER A 31 -14.15 -6.30 -30.20
C SER A 31 -14.29 -7.82 -30.14
N ILE A 32 -13.82 -8.45 -29.05
CA ILE A 32 -13.81 -9.90 -28.87
C ILE A 32 -14.72 -10.26 -27.68
N ASP A 33 -15.68 -11.14 -27.89
CA ASP A 33 -16.61 -11.50 -26.82
C ASP A 33 -15.97 -12.47 -25.81
N SER A 34 -15.52 -13.63 -26.25
CA SER A 34 -15.15 -14.71 -25.31
C SER A 34 -13.65 -14.91 -25.10
N ASN A 35 -12.79 -14.21 -25.84
CA ASN A 35 -11.34 -14.48 -25.90
C ASN A 35 -10.49 -13.20 -25.89
N SER A 36 -9.17 -13.35 -25.89
CA SER A 36 -8.18 -12.31 -26.17
C SER A 36 -7.68 -12.44 -27.61
N VAL A 37 -6.94 -11.45 -28.13
CA VAL A 37 -6.30 -11.60 -29.45
C VAL A 37 -5.31 -12.76 -29.42
N ILE A 38 -4.48 -12.83 -28.38
CA ILE A 38 -3.53 -13.90 -28.15
C ILE A 38 -3.83 -14.51 -26.78
N LYS A 39 -4.07 -15.82 -26.77
CA LYS A 39 -4.19 -16.63 -25.56
C LYS A 39 -3.02 -17.60 -25.51
N VAL A 40 -2.30 -17.59 -24.40
CA VAL A 40 -1.19 -18.52 -24.13
C VAL A 40 -1.63 -19.40 -22.96
N ASN A 41 -1.70 -20.70 -23.17
CA ASN A 41 -2.07 -21.68 -22.17
C ASN A 41 -0.82 -22.42 -21.62
N ASN A 42 -1.05 -23.17 -20.56
CA ASN A 42 -0.04 -24.02 -19.93
C ASN A 42 0.53 -25.03 -20.94
N GLY A 43 1.87 -25.10 -21.04
CA GLY A 43 2.57 -25.98 -21.98
C GLY A 43 3.13 -25.27 -23.22
N ALA A 44 2.85 -23.97 -23.40
CA ALA A 44 3.57 -23.15 -24.36
C ALA A 44 5.09 -23.15 -24.07
N GLY A 45 5.90 -23.03 -25.12
CA GLY A 45 7.33 -22.84 -25.02
C GLY A 45 7.67 -21.35 -24.93
N GLU A 46 8.47 -20.88 -25.87
CA GLU A 46 8.81 -19.46 -25.99
C GLU A 46 7.78 -18.71 -26.85
N VAL A 47 7.19 -17.66 -26.27
CA VAL A 47 6.30 -16.73 -26.96
C VAL A 47 7.00 -15.37 -27.09
N ASN A 48 7.34 -14.99 -28.30
CA ASN A 48 8.04 -13.74 -28.62
C ASN A 48 7.14 -12.83 -29.46
N ILE A 49 6.85 -11.64 -28.97
CA ILE A 49 6.08 -10.61 -29.69
C ILE A 49 6.96 -9.38 -29.87
N ARG A 50 7.16 -8.96 -31.14
CA ARG A 50 8.08 -7.88 -31.50
C ARG A 50 7.43 -6.86 -32.44
N GLY A 51 7.69 -5.57 -32.22
CA GLY A 51 7.26 -4.47 -33.10
C GLY A 51 5.77 -4.45 -33.43
N SER A 52 4.92 -5.03 -32.58
CA SER A 52 3.50 -5.26 -32.86
C SER A 52 2.62 -4.19 -32.20
N ALA A 53 1.53 -3.82 -32.86
CA ALA A 53 0.58 -2.83 -32.36
C ALA A 53 -0.80 -3.45 -32.14
N PHE A 54 -1.37 -3.15 -30.98
CA PHE A 54 -2.73 -3.50 -30.59
C PHE A 54 -3.47 -2.20 -30.29
N ASN A 55 -4.32 -1.77 -31.23
CA ASN A 55 -5.02 -0.51 -31.19
C ASN A 55 -6.53 -0.77 -31.09
N SER A 56 -7.18 -0.22 -30.06
CA SER A 56 -8.62 -0.34 -29.85
C SER A 56 -9.09 -1.80 -29.82
N VAL A 57 -8.43 -2.61 -29.00
CA VAL A 57 -8.81 -4.00 -28.72
C VAL A 57 -9.70 -4.02 -27.48
N THR A 58 -10.93 -4.51 -27.59
CA THR A 58 -11.87 -4.58 -26.48
C THR A 58 -12.32 -6.02 -26.28
N ARG A 59 -12.13 -6.56 -25.07
CA ARG A 59 -12.77 -7.80 -24.66
C ARG A 59 -14.10 -7.50 -23.94
N THR A 60 -15.22 -7.95 -24.49
CA THR A 60 -16.56 -7.63 -23.97
C THR A 60 -17.13 -8.67 -23.03
N GLY A 61 -16.86 -9.96 -23.24
CA GLY A 61 -17.31 -11.03 -22.37
C GLY A 61 -16.35 -11.33 -21.23
N SER A 62 -16.61 -12.41 -20.50
CA SER A 62 -15.85 -12.80 -19.31
C SER A 62 -14.40 -13.18 -19.63
N GLY A 63 -13.50 -12.97 -18.68
CA GLY A 63 -12.09 -13.34 -18.74
C GLY A 63 -11.18 -12.13 -18.55
N ASN A 64 -9.87 -12.31 -18.79
CA ASN A 64 -8.86 -11.29 -18.56
C ASN A 64 -8.05 -11.01 -19.83
N GLY A 65 -7.31 -9.91 -19.86
CA GLY A 65 -6.40 -9.59 -20.96
C GLY A 65 -7.14 -9.22 -22.24
N GLY A 66 -7.25 -7.92 -22.55
CA GLY A 66 -7.88 -7.49 -23.80
C GLY A 66 -7.11 -7.99 -25.03
N ALA A 67 -5.82 -7.66 -25.10
CA ALA A 67 -4.95 -8.11 -26.18
C ALA A 67 -4.33 -9.48 -25.88
N ILE A 68 -3.76 -9.66 -24.70
CA ILE A 68 -3.00 -10.87 -24.34
C ILE A 68 -3.51 -11.41 -23.01
N ASN A 69 -3.88 -12.69 -23.01
CA ASN A 69 -4.17 -13.48 -21.82
C ASN A 69 -3.17 -14.64 -21.74
N ALA A 70 -2.29 -14.65 -20.74
CA ALA A 70 -1.20 -15.61 -20.66
C ALA A 70 -1.17 -16.37 -19.33
N GLU A 71 -1.32 -17.69 -19.39
CA GLU A 71 -1.06 -18.61 -18.29
C GLU A 71 0.32 -19.24 -18.51
N LEU A 72 1.31 -18.84 -17.71
CA LEU A 72 2.72 -19.12 -17.95
C LEU A 72 3.28 -20.17 -16.98
N ASN A 73 2.66 -21.35 -16.95
CA ASN A 73 3.13 -22.47 -16.15
C ASN A 73 3.99 -23.46 -16.94
N GLY A 74 4.83 -24.22 -16.23
CA GLY A 74 5.59 -25.34 -16.82
C GLY A 74 6.78 -24.91 -17.69
N GLY A 75 7.28 -23.69 -17.51
CA GLY A 75 8.41 -23.16 -18.29
C GLY A 75 8.01 -22.25 -19.46
N SER A 76 6.72 -21.99 -19.68
CA SER A 76 6.25 -21.03 -20.68
C SER A 76 6.83 -19.64 -20.45
N LYS A 77 7.36 -19.01 -21.50
CA LYS A 77 7.95 -17.66 -21.41
C LYS A 77 7.29 -16.72 -22.39
N LEU A 78 6.75 -15.61 -21.89
CA LEU A 78 6.25 -14.52 -22.74
C LEU A 78 7.26 -13.37 -22.74
N THR A 79 7.79 -13.06 -23.92
CA THR A 79 8.66 -11.90 -24.15
C THR A 79 8.01 -10.93 -25.13
N ILE A 80 7.80 -9.70 -24.69
CA ILE A 80 7.36 -8.57 -25.51
C ILE A 80 8.53 -7.60 -25.63
N LYS A 81 8.93 -7.25 -26.84
CA LYS A 81 10.10 -6.38 -27.04
C LYS A 81 10.06 -5.60 -28.34
N ASP A 82 11.05 -4.74 -28.51
CA ASP A 82 11.32 -4.05 -29.76
C ASP A 82 10.14 -3.17 -30.21
N GLN A 83 9.67 -2.28 -29.33
CA GLN A 83 8.65 -1.25 -29.61
C GLN A 83 7.26 -1.80 -29.94
N CYS A 84 6.70 -2.65 -29.08
CA CYS A 84 5.27 -2.96 -29.15
C CYS A 84 4.42 -1.79 -28.62
N SER A 85 3.19 -1.62 -29.10
CA SER A 85 2.28 -0.58 -28.62
C SER A 85 0.90 -1.14 -28.29
N PHE A 86 0.40 -0.82 -27.10
CA PHE A 86 -0.95 -1.14 -26.65
C PHE A 86 -1.70 0.16 -26.42
N THR A 87 -2.60 0.49 -27.34
CA THR A 87 -3.37 1.74 -27.32
C THR A 87 -4.85 1.41 -27.22
N SER A 88 -5.55 2.00 -26.25
CA SER A 88 -7.00 1.81 -26.07
C SER A 88 -7.41 0.34 -25.95
N CYS A 89 -6.56 -0.50 -25.35
CA CYS A 89 -6.88 -1.90 -25.06
C CYS A 89 -7.73 -1.99 -23.79
N SER A 90 -8.83 -2.76 -23.83
CA SER A 90 -9.71 -2.88 -22.68
C SER A 90 -10.23 -4.29 -22.43
N CYS A 91 -10.50 -4.57 -21.15
CA CYS A 91 -11.15 -5.79 -20.69
C CYS A 91 -12.30 -5.40 -19.75
N ILE A 92 -13.55 -5.50 -20.25
CA ILE A 92 -14.72 -4.96 -19.55
C ILE A 92 -15.02 -5.75 -18.27
N ASN A 93 -14.95 -7.08 -18.34
CA ASN A 93 -15.38 -7.99 -17.27
C ASN A 93 -14.21 -8.77 -16.64
N GLY A 94 -13.06 -8.12 -16.49
CA GLY A 94 -11.88 -8.71 -15.85
C GLY A 94 -10.73 -7.74 -15.65
N ASN A 95 -9.52 -8.30 -15.54
CA ASN A 95 -8.31 -7.56 -15.23
C ASN A 95 -7.33 -7.53 -16.40
N GLY A 96 -6.36 -6.60 -16.37
CA GLY A 96 -5.36 -6.48 -17.43
C GLY A 96 -5.96 -5.97 -18.74
N GLY A 97 -6.19 -4.66 -18.85
CA GLY A 97 -6.86 -4.09 -20.02
C GLY A 97 -6.14 -4.41 -21.33
N ALA A 98 -4.80 -4.38 -21.31
CA ALA A 98 -3.99 -4.90 -22.40
C ALA A 98 -3.53 -6.34 -22.15
N ILE A 99 -2.86 -6.57 -21.03
CA ILE A 99 -2.16 -7.82 -20.73
C ILE A 99 -2.60 -8.34 -19.37
N TYR A 100 -3.03 -9.59 -19.34
CA TYR A 100 -3.13 -10.38 -18.12
C TYR A 100 -2.13 -11.52 -18.17
N THR A 101 -1.47 -11.77 -17.04
CA THR A 101 -0.57 -12.91 -16.90
C THR A 101 -0.73 -13.58 -15.55
N SER A 102 -0.78 -14.91 -15.54
CA SER A 102 -0.74 -15.72 -14.33
C SER A 102 0.45 -16.68 -14.34
N LEU A 103 1.11 -16.78 -13.19
CA LEU A 103 2.14 -17.77 -12.90
C LEU A 103 1.68 -18.51 -11.64
N SER A 104 1.11 -19.71 -11.80
CA SER A 104 0.40 -20.42 -10.72
C SER A 104 1.20 -21.56 -10.07
N SER A 105 2.46 -21.74 -10.45
CA SER A 105 3.35 -22.78 -9.89
C SER A 105 4.80 -22.29 -9.87
N SER A 106 5.63 -22.80 -8.94
CA SER A 106 7.07 -22.53 -8.82
C SER A 106 7.93 -23.00 -10.02
N SER A 107 7.31 -23.18 -11.18
CA SER A 107 7.95 -23.54 -12.44
C SER A 107 8.70 -22.36 -13.06
N SER A 108 9.58 -22.64 -14.01
CA SER A 108 10.48 -21.68 -14.68
C SER A 108 9.80 -20.72 -15.67
N GLY A 109 8.48 -20.58 -15.64
CA GLY A 109 7.75 -19.67 -16.52
C GLY A 109 7.98 -18.21 -16.15
N SER A 110 7.94 -17.29 -17.12
CA SER A 110 8.27 -15.88 -16.88
C SER A 110 7.64 -14.92 -17.89
N ILE A 111 7.42 -13.68 -17.49
CA ILE A 111 7.04 -12.58 -18.39
C ILE A 111 8.11 -11.49 -18.46
N SER A 112 8.47 -11.08 -19.66
CA SER A 112 9.44 -10.01 -19.88
C SER A 112 8.92 -8.99 -20.90
N ILE A 113 8.90 -7.71 -20.52
CA ILE A 113 8.77 -6.57 -21.42
C ILE A 113 10.10 -5.85 -21.39
N ILE A 114 10.90 -5.99 -22.44
CA ILE A 114 12.32 -5.60 -22.45
C ILE A 114 12.75 -5.01 -23.80
N GLY A 115 13.98 -4.51 -23.88
CA GLY A 115 14.53 -3.89 -25.08
C GLY A 115 13.99 -2.47 -25.27
N SER A 116 13.80 -2.06 -26.52
CA SER A 116 13.21 -0.75 -26.82
C SER A 116 11.79 -0.65 -26.25
N ALA A 117 11.48 0.50 -25.64
CA ALA A 117 10.28 0.70 -24.85
C ALA A 117 9.00 0.30 -25.59
N SER A 118 8.19 -0.53 -24.95
CA SER A 118 6.83 -0.88 -25.39
C SER A 118 5.81 -0.03 -24.62
N THR A 119 4.87 0.58 -25.34
CA THR A 119 4.03 1.63 -24.80
C THR A 119 2.63 1.14 -24.42
N PHE A 120 2.08 1.72 -23.35
CA PHE A 120 0.73 1.45 -22.85
C PHE A 120 -0.02 2.75 -22.61
N SER A 121 -1.03 3.03 -23.43
CA SER A 121 -1.83 4.26 -23.38
C SER A 121 -3.32 3.97 -23.52
N SER A 122 -4.13 4.75 -22.81
CA SER A 122 -5.59 4.65 -22.79
C SER A 122 -6.14 3.23 -22.52
N CYS A 123 -5.34 2.35 -21.93
CA CYS A 123 -5.75 0.99 -21.62
C CYS A 123 -6.66 1.00 -20.38
N ALA A 124 -7.71 0.18 -20.38
CA ALA A 124 -8.74 0.28 -19.36
C ALA A 124 -9.35 -1.05 -18.93
N VAL A 125 -9.73 -1.09 -17.66
CA VAL A 125 -10.63 -2.08 -17.08
C VAL A 125 -11.73 -1.33 -16.32
N SER A 126 -12.70 -2.06 -15.75
CA SER A 126 -13.73 -1.47 -14.88
C SER A 126 -13.10 -0.59 -13.79
N SER A 127 -13.57 0.66 -13.65
CA SER A 127 -13.09 1.60 -12.63
C SER A 127 -13.66 1.33 -11.23
N THR A 128 -14.60 0.38 -11.11
CA THR A 128 -15.26 0.03 -9.84
C THR A 128 -14.87 -1.35 -9.30
N SER A 129 -14.26 -2.19 -10.14
CA SER A 129 -13.92 -3.58 -9.78
C SER A 129 -12.67 -4.13 -10.47
N GLY A 130 -12.19 -3.47 -11.52
CA GLY A 130 -11.10 -3.95 -12.37
C GLY A 130 -9.73 -3.48 -11.89
N HIS A 131 -8.73 -4.33 -12.10
CA HIS A 131 -7.35 -4.10 -11.73
C HIS A 131 -6.41 -4.19 -12.93
N GLY A 132 -5.34 -3.41 -12.94
CA GLY A 132 -4.34 -3.47 -13.99
C GLY A 132 -4.87 -2.90 -15.30
N GLY A 133 -5.06 -1.58 -15.37
CA GLY A 133 -5.62 -0.92 -16.56
C GLY A 133 -4.82 -1.23 -17.83
N ALA A 134 -3.49 -1.28 -17.72
CA ALA A 134 -2.64 -1.86 -18.76
C ALA A 134 -2.27 -3.32 -18.46
N ILE A 135 -1.59 -3.59 -17.35
CA ILE A 135 -1.01 -4.90 -17.04
C ILE A 135 -1.51 -5.41 -15.69
N TYR A 136 -1.91 -6.67 -15.64
CA TYR A 136 -2.18 -7.41 -14.41
C TYR A 136 -1.29 -8.66 -14.32
N LEU A 137 -0.61 -8.85 -13.18
CA LEU A 137 0.17 -10.03 -12.86
C LEU A 137 -0.44 -10.78 -11.66
N ASP A 138 -0.71 -12.07 -11.80
CA ASP A 138 -1.05 -13.00 -10.71
C ASP A 138 0.15 -13.93 -10.47
N LEU A 139 0.85 -13.74 -9.35
CA LEU A 139 2.10 -14.40 -9.00
C LEU A 139 1.87 -15.32 -7.80
N ALA A 140 1.90 -16.64 -8.02
CA ALA A 140 1.86 -17.61 -6.94
C ALA A 140 3.19 -17.66 -6.17
N SER A 141 3.18 -18.43 -5.07
CA SER A 141 4.39 -18.62 -4.26
C SER A 141 5.50 -19.29 -5.07
N GLY A 142 6.69 -18.71 -5.03
CA GLY A 142 7.86 -19.13 -5.79
C GLY A 142 7.99 -18.49 -7.18
N THR A 143 7.04 -17.65 -7.61
CA THR A 143 7.09 -16.96 -8.90
C THR A 143 7.21 -15.44 -8.79
N GLU A 144 7.34 -14.92 -7.58
CA GLU A 144 7.29 -13.48 -7.29
C GLU A 144 8.39 -12.70 -8.03
N THR A 145 9.50 -13.36 -8.39
CA THR A 145 10.63 -12.74 -9.11
C THR A 145 10.63 -13.03 -10.62
N GLN A 146 9.66 -13.78 -11.14
CA GLN A 146 9.64 -14.30 -12.52
C GLN A 146 9.07 -13.28 -13.53
N TYR A 147 9.36 -11.99 -13.33
CA TYR A 147 8.97 -10.94 -14.25
C TYR A 147 10.07 -9.88 -14.43
N ASP A 148 10.05 -9.23 -15.58
CA ASP A 148 10.88 -8.07 -15.91
C ASP A 148 10.09 -7.12 -16.81
N LEU A 149 9.64 -5.97 -16.32
CA LEU A 149 8.92 -4.97 -17.12
C LEU A 149 9.77 -3.73 -17.40
N THR A 150 11.11 -3.83 -17.39
CA THR A 150 12.03 -2.69 -17.62
C THR A 150 11.82 -1.96 -18.95
N GLY A 151 11.30 -2.64 -19.96
CA GLY A 151 10.94 -2.08 -21.25
C GLY A 151 9.49 -1.61 -21.35
N ALA A 152 8.67 -1.68 -20.30
CA ALA A 152 7.32 -1.10 -20.34
C ALA A 152 7.40 0.43 -20.15
N SER A 153 6.51 1.15 -20.83
CA SER A 153 6.37 2.60 -20.71
C SER A 153 4.89 2.98 -20.70
N TYR A 154 4.41 3.52 -19.59
CA TYR A 154 3.01 3.91 -19.42
C TYR A 154 2.79 5.39 -19.73
N SER A 155 1.63 5.72 -20.32
CA SER A 155 1.29 7.11 -20.59
C SER A 155 1.18 7.95 -19.31
N THR A 156 1.72 9.16 -19.39
CA THR A 156 1.59 10.21 -18.37
C THR A 156 0.78 11.41 -18.85
N THR A 157 0.30 11.38 -20.10
CA THR A 157 -0.48 12.46 -20.70
C THR A 157 -1.94 12.31 -20.30
N ILE A 158 -2.54 13.36 -19.74
CA ILE A 158 -3.89 13.37 -19.13
C ILE A 158 -4.95 12.67 -20.00
N ASP A 159 -5.00 12.97 -21.30
CA ASP A 159 -6.03 12.45 -22.21
C ASP A 159 -5.79 11.00 -22.68
N THR A 160 -4.66 10.40 -22.28
CA THR A 160 -4.28 9.04 -22.68
C THR A 160 -3.83 8.19 -21.49
N LEU A 161 -4.20 8.59 -20.28
CA LEU A 161 -3.94 7.81 -19.08
C LEU A 161 -4.68 6.48 -19.13
N ASN A 162 -4.05 5.45 -18.58
CA ASN A 162 -4.70 4.17 -18.35
C ASN A 162 -5.70 4.28 -17.18
N ASN A 163 -6.69 3.39 -17.11
CA ASN A 163 -7.76 3.47 -16.11
C ASN A 163 -8.12 2.11 -15.49
N ALA A 164 -8.32 2.10 -14.17
CA ALA A 164 -8.72 0.95 -13.36
C ALA A 164 -9.21 1.43 -11.99
N GLN A 165 -9.84 0.55 -11.20
CA GLN A 165 -10.08 0.82 -9.78
C GLN A 165 -8.75 0.96 -9.04
N TYR A 166 -7.84 0.00 -9.24
CA TYR A 166 -6.49 0.01 -8.70
C TYR A 166 -5.47 -0.48 -9.72
N GLY A 167 -4.26 0.07 -9.68
CA GLY A 167 -3.20 -0.28 -10.62
C GLY A 167 -3.56 0.16 -12.04
N LYS A 168 -3.80 1.46 -12.23
CA LYS A 168 -4.14 2.02 -13.56
C LYS A 168 -3.14 1.59 -14.62
N ASN A 169 -1.86 1.52 -14.27
CA ASN A 169 -0.81 1.01 -15.14
C ASN A 169 -0.55 -0.47 -14.88
N LEU A 170 -0.16 -0.79 -13.65
CA LEU A 170 0.25 -2.14 -13.25
C LEU A 170 -0.45 -2.52 -11.96
N PHE A 171 -0.98 -3.74 -11.94
CA PHE A 171 -1.42 -4.39 -10.73
C PHE A 171 -0.67 -5.72 -10.53
N ILE A 172 -0.13 -5.93 -9.33
CA ILE A 172 0.54 -7.18 -8.95
C ILE A 172 -0.22 -7.83 -7.79
N LYS A 173 -0.83 -8.98 -8.03
CA LYS A 173 -1.27 -9.88 -6.96
C LYS A 173 -0.16 -10.90 -6.75
N ALA A 174 0.45 -10.93 -5.57
CA ALA A 174 1.54 -11.84 -5.28
C ALA A 174 1.27 -12.62 -4.00
N ALA A 175 1.71 -13.87 -3.92
CA ALA A 175 1.66 -14.65 -2.68
C ALA A 175 2.43 -13.96 -1.54
N ASN A 176 3.54 -13.30 -1.87
CA ASN A 176 4.25 -12.37 -0.99
C ASN A 176 4.68 -11.12 -1.78
N LEU A 177 4.00 -10.00 -1.57
CA LEU A 177 4.21 -8.77 -2.34
C LEU A 177 5.57 -8.13 -2.04
N ARG A 178 6.09 -8.29 -0.82
CA ARG A 178 7.46 -7.88 -0.43
C ARG A 178 8.53 -8.60 -1.26
N SER A 179 8.30 -9.87 -1.60
CA SER A 179 9.22 -10.67 -2.41
C SER A 179 9.14 -10.29 -3.88
N ALA A 180 7.94 -9.96 -4.37
CA ALA A 180 7.76 -9.45 -5.74
C ALA A 180 8.37 -8.05 -5.91
N VAL A 181 8.26 -7.21 -4.87
CA VAL A 181 8.66 -5.80 -4.89
C VAL A 181 9.58 -5.52 -3.69
N PRO A 182 10.89 -5.83 -3.78
CA PRO A 182 11.81 -5.73 -2.64
C PRO A 182 12.11 -4.27 -2.23
N ILE A 183 12.41 -4.07 -0.94
CA ILE A 183 12.84 -2.75 -0.44
C ILE A 183 14.20 -2.39 -1.03
N GLY A 184 14.36 -1.12 -1.42
CA GLY A 184 15.67 -0.60 -1.82
C GLY A 184 16.22 -1.21 -3.10
N ASP A 185 15.39 -1.95 -3.85
CA ASP A 185 15.78 -2.51 -5.12
C ASP A 185 16.08 -1.37 -6.10
N SER A 186 17.36 -1.17 -6.43
CA SER A 186 17.79 -0.23 -7.47
C SER A 186 17.11 -0.50 -8.83
N THR A 187 16.54 -1.69 -9.01
CA THR A 187 15.75 -2.13 -10.16
C THR A 187 14.24 -1.87 -10.01
N ARG A 188 13.82 -0.79 -9.30
CA ARG A 188 12.46 -0.18 -9.49
C ARG A 188 12.05 -0.10 -10.98
N ILE A 189 13.06 -0.04 -11.84
CA ILE A 189 13.06 -0.23 -13.30
C ILE A 189 12.21 -1.42 -13.76
N LYS A 190 12.20 -2.57 -13.07
CA LYS A 190 11.39 -3.76 -13.45
C LYS A 190 9.89 -3.54 -13.45
N LEU A 191 9.39 -2.42 -12.93
CA LEU A 191 7.98 -2.06 -13.00
C LEU A 191 7.63 -1.20 -14.23
N GLY A 192 8.61 -0.76 -15.03
CA GLY A 192 8.40 0.01 -16.26
C GLY A 192 7.87 1.44 -16.07
N ALA A 193 7.91 1.98 -14.86
CA ALA A 193 7.41 3.32 -14.57
C ALA A 193 8.55 4.30 -14.30
N LEU A 194 8.67 5.34 -15.14
CA LEU A 194 9.40 6.56 -14.80
C LEU A 194 8.52 7.36 -13.81
N ASN A 195 8.91 7.42 -12.54
CA ASN A 195 8.27 8.23 -11.49
C ASN A 195 6.83 7.83 -11.08
N PRO A 196 6.61 6.59 -10.58
CA PRO A 196 5.29 6.16 -10.08
C PRO A 196 4.81 6.91 -8.82
N GLU A 197 5.66 7.76 -8.25
CA GLU A 197 5.52 8.43 -6.94
C GLU A 197 4.52 9.61 -6.97
N THR A 198 3.93 9.91 -8.14
CA THR A 198 3.02 11.05 -8.36
C THR A 198 1.53 10.70 -8.28
N ASP A 199 1.16 9.42 -8.41
CA ASP A 199 -0.21 8.92 -8.24
C ASP A 199 -0.16 7.46 -7.77
N PHE A 200 -0.46 7.25 -6.49
CA PHE A 200 -0.42 5.95 -5.85
C PHE A 200 -1.31 4.91 -6.53
N TYR A 201 -2.39 5.32 -7.22
CA TYR A 201 -3.29 4.40 -7.91
C TYR A 201 -2.72 3.80 -9.19
N LYS A 202 -1.57 4.31 -9.69
CA LYS A 202 -0.96 3.81 -10.94
C LYS A 202 -0.35 2.42 -10.77
N LEU A 203 0.36 2.20 -9.66
CA LEU A 203 1.02 0.94 -9.34
C LEU A 203 0.53 0.43 -8.00
N MET A 204 -0.27 -0.63 -8.02
CA MET A 204 -0.90 -1.19 -6.82
C MET A 204 -0.70 -2.71 -6.78
N GLY A 205 -0.90 -3.32 -5.62
CA GLY A 205 -0.87 -4.77 -5.52
C GLY A 205 -1.57 -5.34 -4.30
N TYR A 206 -1.75 -6.66 -4.33
CA TYR A 206 -2.23 -7.46 -3.21
C TYR A 206 -1.09 -8.33 -2.66
N ASP A 207 -1.04 -8.41 -1.33
CA ASP A 207 -0.13 -9.27 -0.58
C ASP A 207 -0.87 -10.50 -0.07
N GLY A 208 -0.57 -11.66 -0.64
CA GLY A 208 -1.22 -12.92 -0.34
C GLY A 208 -2.70 -12.95 -0.73
N ALA A 209 -3.54 -13.45 0.18
CA ALA A 209 -4.98 -13.55 -0.01
C ALA A 209 -5.75 -12.27 0.40
N ASN A 210 -5.03 -11.19 0.74
CA ASN A 210 -5.63 -9.94 1.18
C ASN A 210 -6.37 -9.22 0.02
N THR A 211 -7.37 -8.41 0.38
CA THR A 211 -8.13 -7.57 -0.56
C THR A 211 -7.79 -6.08 -0.46
N LEU A 212 -6.87 -5.71 0.44
CA LEU A 212 -6.36 -4.36 0.56
C LEU A 212 -5.35 -4.08 -0.56
N ALA A 213 -5.69 -3.15 -1.46
CA ALA A 213 -4.80 -2.74 -2.54
C ALA A 213 -3.73 -1.79 -1.98
N ILE A 214 -2.48 -2.22 -2.01
CA ILE A 214 -1.33 -1.51 -1.44
C ILE A 214 -0.59 -0.78 -2.58
N PRO A 215 -0.37 0.54 -2.48
CA PRO A 215 0.51 1.25 -3.39
C PRO A 215 1.92 0.65 -3.34
N LEU A 216 2.43 0.23 -4.50
CA LEU A 216 3.74 -0.42 -4.57
C LEU A 216 4.86 0.48 -4.06
N TYR A 217 4.65 1.81 -4.07
CA TYR A 217 5.55 2.78 -3.45
C TYR A 217 5.89 2.46 -1.99
N TYR A 218 4.89 2.17 -1.16
CA TYR A 218 5.08 1.81 0.24
C TYR A 218 5.57 0.37 0.42
N VAL A 219 5.53 -0.42 -0.64
CA VAL A 219 6.22 -1.69 -0.69
C VAL A 219 7.71 -1.40 -0.87
N TYR A 220 8.21 -0.95 -2.01
CA TYR A 220 9.67 -0.86 -2.23
C TYR A 220 10.43 0.26 -1.47
N THR A 221 9.74 1.17 -0.77
CA THR A 221 10.39 2.20 0.05
C THR A 221 10.51 1.77 1.51
N ALA A 222 11.61 2.16 2.16
CA ALA A 222 11.77 2.00 3.60
C ALA A 222 11.02 3.12 4.35
N VAL A 223 10.60 2.83 5.58
CA VAL A 223 10.06 3.85 6.49
C VAL A 223 11.19 4.80 6.90
N ILE A 224 10.95 6.11 6.78
CA ILE A 224 11.98 7.13 7.03
C ILE A 224 12.36 7.15 8.51
N SER A 225 13.67 7.08 8.79
CA SER A 225 14.25 7.12 10.14
C SER A 225 13.75 6.02 11.09
N ASP A 226 13.17 4.94 10.53
CA ASP A 226 12.49 3.87 11.26
C ASP A 226 11.38 4.37 12.20
N ILE A 227 10.74 5.51 11.86
CA ILE A 227 9.62 6.08 12.62
C ILE A 227 8.31 5.60 12.00
N TYR A 228 7.65 4.65 12.67
CA TYR A 228 6.37 4.09 12.21
C TYR A 228 5.22 5.02 12.61
N HIS A 229 4.63 5.66 11.61
CA HIS A 229 3.56 6.63 11.80
C HIS A 229 2.22 5.95 12.06
N VAL A 230 1.37 6.58 12.89
CA VAL A 230 0.01 6.09 13.19
C VAL A 230 -1.04 7.16 12.93
N ASN A 231 -2.19 6.75 12.40
CA ASN A 231 -3.36 7.61 12.18
C ASN A 231 -4.65 6.79 12.18
N ASN A 232 -5.66 7.21 12.92
CA ASN A 232 -6.99 6.59 12.90
C ASN A 232 -8.12 7.63 12.86
N GLY A 233 -7.84 8.84 12.39
CA GLY A 233 -8.81 9.93 12.35
C GLY A 233 -9.98 9.72 11.37
N ALA A 234 -9.79 8.89 10.35
CA ALA A 234 -10.80 8.62 9.32
C ALA A 234 -11.82 7.56 9.77
N GLY A 235 -13.13 7.83 9.58
CA GLY A 235 -14.20 6.89 9.94
C GLY A 235 -14.35 5.70 8.97
N SER A 236 -13.76 5.79 7.79
CA SER A 236 -13.66 4.70 6.82
C SER A 236 -12.30 4.72 6.16
N TYR A 237 -11.81 3.55 5.74
CA TYR A 237 -10.51 3.43 5.13
C TYR A 237 -10.48 4.09 3.74
N THR A 238 -9.49 4.95 3.54
CA THR A 238 -9.07 5.49 2.25
C THR A 238 -7.54 5.45 2.18
N ILE A 239 -6.96 5.52 0.97
CA ILE A 239 -5.50 5.62 0.84
C ILE A 239 -5.02 6.87 1.60
N GLY A 240 -4.06 6.69 2.50
CA GLY A 240 -3.58 7.73 3.42
C GLY A 240 -4.18 7.67 4.84
N SER A 241 -5.27 6.93 5.03
CA SER A 241 -5.77 6.55 6.35
C SER A 241 -4.91 5.43 6.94
N GLY A 242 -4.89 5.30 8.27
CA GLY A 242 -4.16 4.20 8.89
C GLY A 242 -4.81 2.86 8.64
N TYR A 243 -3.97 1.87 8.40
CA TYR A 243 -4.38 0.48 8.27
C TYR A 243 -3.24 -0.42 8.72
N ASP A 244 -3.48 -1.32 9.67
CA ASP A 244 -2.45 -2.24 10.15
C ASP A 244 -2.15 -3.30 9.09
N ASN A 245 -0.98 -3.19 8.45
CA ASN A 245 -0.46 -4.14 7.47
C ASN A 245 1.06 -4.08 7.46
N THR A 246 1.72 -5.10 6.91
CA THR A 246 3.19 -5.22 6.93
C THR A 246 3.93 -4.07 6.22
N PHE A 247 3.23 -3.26 5.42
CA PHE A 247 3.78 -2.12 4.69
C PHE A 247 3.40 -0.76 5.31
N CYS A 248 2.68 -0.74 6.44
CA CYS A 248 2.31 0.51 7.12
C CYS A 248 3.49 1.12 7.89
N GLY A 249 3.33 2.40 8.23
CA GLY A 249 4.29 3.16 9.03
C GLY A 249 4.88 4.37 8.30
N HIS A 250 4.61 4.51 6.99
CA HIS A 250 4.94 5.73 6.27
C HIS A 250 3.98 6.85 6.64
N TYR A 251 4.40 8.11 6.53
CA TYR A 251 3.52 9.26 6.78
C TYR A 251 2.25 9.22 5.90
N GLY A 252 2.40 8.89 4.61
CA GLY A 252 1.28 8.76 3.66
C GLY A 252 0.63 7.37 3.61
N TRP A 253 1.11 6.42 4.43
CA TRP A 253 0.52 5.08 4.61
C TRP A 253 0.75 4.61 6.05
N PRO A 254 0.13 5.30 7.02
CA PRO A 254 0.39 5.06 8.43
C PRO A 254 -0.25 3.74 8.89
N CYS A 255 0.19 3.25 10.04
CA CYS A 255 -0.49 2.17 10.74
C CYS A 255 -1.77 2.69 11.41
N LEU A 256 -2.72 1.79 11.67
CA LEU A 256 -3.95 2.12 12.38
C LEU A 256 -3.71 2.22 13.88
N THR A 257 -2.86 1.36 14.45
CA THR A 257 -2.67 1.29 15.91
C THR A 257 -1.23 1.48 16.36
N ILE A 258 -1.06 2.11 17.53
CA ILE A 258 0.24 2.27 18.21
C ILE A 258 0.89 0.91 18.50
N GLY A 259 0.11 -0.07 18.96
CA GLY A 259 0.62 -1.41 19.27
C GLY A 259 1.24 -2.09 18.04
N TYR A 260 0.54 -2.04 16.90
CA TYR A 260 1.04 -2.62 15.66
C TYR A 260 2.30 -1.91 15.14
N ALA A 261 2.34 -0.58 15.21
CA ALA A 261 3.53 0.20 14.85
C ALA A 261 4.77 -0.17 15.70
N ILE A 262 4.58 -0.44 16.99
CA ILE A 262 5.65 -0.92 17.88
C ILE A 262 6.13 -2.32 17.44
N ASP A 263 5.21 -3.22 17.11
CA ASP A 263 5.56 -4.59 16.69
C ASP A 263 6.31 -4.61 15.35
N LEU A 264 6.01 -3.69 14.42
CA LEU A 264 6.73 -3.55 13.16
C LEU A 264 8.21 -3.18 13.32
N SER A 265 8.58 -2.53 14.42
CA SER A 265 9.99 -2.24 14.73
C SER A 265 10.81 -3.51 15.01
N GLY A 266 10.15 -4.67 15.20
CA GLY A 266 10.80 -5.98 15.34
C GLY A 266 11.82 -6.01 16.49
N SER A 267 13.07 -6.36 16.16
CA SER A 267 14.17 -6.47 17.12
C SER A 267 14.95 -5.17 17.36
N ALA A 268 14.49 -4.03 16.82
CA ALA A 268 15.15 -2.75 17.03
C ALA A 268 15.25 -2.40 18.53
N SER A 269 16.38 -1.80 18.92
CA SER A 269 16.59 -1.32 20.29
C SER A 269 15.61 -0.21 20.64
N GLU A 270 15.44 0.73 19.72
CA GLU A 270 14.45 1.81 19.78
C GLU A 270 13.23 1.46 18.92
N LYS A 271 12.03 1.66 19.47
CA LYS A 271 10.75 1.39 18.79
C LYS A 271 10.03 2.72 18.64
N LYS A 272 10.24 3.36 17.49
CA LYS A 272 9.84 4.76 17.25
C LYS A 272 8.47 4.82 16.61
N VAL A 273 7.57 5.55 17.25
CA VAL A 273 6.19 5.77 16.79
C VAL A 273 5.95 7.25 16.59
N GLY A 274 5.53 7.63 15.39
CA GLY A 274 5.15 9.00 15.05
C GLY A 274 3.63 9.18 15.06
N ILE A 275 3.10 9.94 16.02
CA ILE A 275 1.68 10.26 16.07
C ILE A 275 1.35 11.30 14.99
N ILE A 276 0.51 10.95 14.02
CA ILE A 276 -0.08 11.96 13.14
C ILE A 276 -1.17 12.70 13.93
N THR A 277 -1.12 14.03 13.89
CA THR A 277 -1.99 14.88 14.71
C THR A 277 -3.48 14.55 14.51
N GLY A 278 -4.21 14.43 15.61
CA GLY A 278 -5.63 14.02 15.61
C GLY A 278 -5.86 12.53 15.78
N TYR A 279 -4.82 11.72 16.05
CA TYR A 279 -4.98 10.31 16.43
C TYR A 279 -5.86 10.19 17.69
N LYS A 280 -6.83 9.27 17.65
CA LYS A 280 -7.77 8.99 18.73
C LYS A 280 -7.36 7.74 19.51
N LEU A 281 -7.12 7.90 20.79
CA LEU A 281 -6.95 6.82 21.74
C LEU A 281 -8.28 6.62 22.47
N SER A 282 -9.09 5.67 22.00
CA SER A 282 -10.39 5.31 22.60
C SER A 282 -10.35 4.02 23.43
N GLU A 283 -9.26 3.26 23.30
CA GLU A 283 -9.02 1.98 23.98
C GLU A 283 -7.64 1.97 24.64
N SER A 284 -7.48 1.09 25.63
CA SER A 284 -6.22 0.95 26.35
C SER A 284 -5.18 0.20 25.50
N VAL A 285 -3.97 0.76 25.39
CA VAL A 285 -2.84 0.17 24.67
C VAL A 285 -1.76 -0.24 25.67
N GLY A 286 -1.37 -1.50 25.64
CA GLY A 286 -0.27 -2.03 26.44
C GLY A 286 1.09 -1.74 25.81
N LEU A 287 1.94 -0.98 26.51
CA LEU A 287 3.31 -0.70 26.14
C LEU A 287 4.22 -1.72 26.86
N THR A 288 4.32 -2.92 26.28
CA THR A 288 4.96 -4.11 26.89
C THR A 288 6.40 -4.35 26.42
N LYS A 289 6.85 -3.63 25.39
CA LYS A 289 8.20 -3.71 24.84
C LYS A 289 9.10 -2.64 25.48
N THR A 290 10.40 -2.92 25.55
CA THR A 290 11.40 -1.94 26.02
C THR A 290 11.86 -1.02 24.89
N GLY A 291 12.22 0.23 25.22
CA GLY A 291 12.81 1.19 24.28
C GLY A 291 11.78 1.89 23.39
N ILE A 292 10.55 2.05 23.86
CA ILE A 292 9.47 2.70 23.11
C ILE A 292 9.69 4.22 23.14
N GLN A 293 9.61 4.86 21.97
CA GLN A 293 9.65 6.31 21.80
C GLN A 293 8.43 6.74 21.01
N ILE A 294 7.50 7.44 21.66
CA ILE A 294 6.29 7.97 21.03
C ILE A 294 6.48 9.49 20.90
N SER A 295 6.50 9.98 19.66
CA SER A 295 6.68 11.40 19.38
C SER A 295 5.69 11.92 18.35
N ASN A 296 5.73 13.23 18.08
CA ASN A 296 5.10 13.77 16.88
C ASN A 296 5.60 13.08 15.61
N SER A 297 4.79 13.12 14.56
CA SER A 297 5.13 12.60 13.24
C SER A 297 6.23 13.43 12.57
N LEU A 298 6.95 12.81 11.65
CA LEU A 298 7.66 13.55 10.62
C LEU A 298 6.68 14.37 9.76
N THR A 299 7.20 15.34 9.01
CA THR A 299 6.42 16.00 7.95
C THR A 299 6.15 15.04 6.79
N SER A 300 5.28 15.43 5.86
CA SER A 300 5.05 14.68 4.63
C SER A 300 6.28 14.52 3.74
N THR A 301 7.31 15.35 3.93
CA THR A 301 8.60 15.27 3.25
C THR A 301 9.63 14.43 4.00
N GLY A 302 9.32 13.97 5.22
CA GLY A 302 10.22 13.17 6.05
C GLY A 302 11.12 13.97 6.98
N ASP A 303 10.86 15.27 7.15
CA ASP A 303 11.65 16.14 8.04
C ASP A 303 11.14 16.08 9.48
N THR A 304 12.03 16.29 10.44
CA THR A 304 11.67 16.41 11.87
C THR A 304 10.96 17.73 12.14
N SER A 305 10.05 17.72 13.12
CA SER A 305 9.36 18.92 13.59
C SER A 305 9.41 19.02 15.12
N ILE A 306 9.27 20.23 15.65
CA ILE A 306 9.06 20.49 17.09
C ILE A 306 7.59 20.79 17.42
N SER A 307 6.71 20.81 16.41
CA SER A 307 5.28 21.01 16.61
C SER A 307 4.67 19.76 17.22
N ALA A 308 3.97 19.92 18.35
CA ALA A 308 3.38 18.79 19.04
C ALA A 308 2.23 18.16 18.24
N SER A 309 2.18 16.83 18.20
CA SER A 309 1.05 16.10 17.63
C SER A 309 -0.06 15.96 18.67
N ILE A 310 -1.30 16.20 18.24
CA ILE A 310 -2.47 16.02 19.10
C ILE A 310 -2.80 14.53 19.20
N LEU A 311 -2.77 14.01 20.42
CA LEU A 311 -3.28 12.69 20.79
C LEU A 311 -4.60 12.90 21.56
N LEU A 312 -5.72 12.57 20.93
CA LEU A 312 -7.06 12.71 21.50
C LEU A 312 -7.32 11.53 22.44
N ILE A 313 -7.56 11.80 23.72
CA ILE A 313 -7.89 10.78 24.72
C ILE A 313 -9.40 10.78 24.93
N GLU A 314 -10.04 9.66 24.59
CA GLU A 314 -11.49 9.50 24.65
C GLU A 314 -11.84 8.15 25.30
N SER A 315 -13.06 8.00 25.82
CA SER A 315 -13.59 6.71 26.28
C SER A 315 -12.60 5.92 27.16
N ALA A 316 -12.21 4.69 26.82
CA ALA A 316 -11.30 3.86 27.62
C ALA A 316 -9.81 4.05 27.26
N GLY A 317 -9.46 5.14 26.58
CA GLY A 317 -8.12 5.44 26.09
C GLY A 317 -7.07 5.56 27.20
N LYS A 318 -6.10 4.64 27.22
CA LYS A 318 -5.01 4.60 28.21
C LYS A 318 -3.73 4.04 27.60
N LEU A 319 -2.58 4.44 28.13
CA LEU A 319 -1.26 3.93 27.80
C LEU A 319 -0.69 3.21 29.02
N LEU A 320 -0.61 1.88 28.95
CA LEU A 320 -0.26 1.02 30.09
C LEU A 320 1.20 0.57 29.97
N VAL A 321 2.09 1.18 30.75
CA VAL A 321 3.53 0.89 30.69
C VAL A 321 3.89 -0.21 31.69
N THR A 322 4.32 -1.35 31.14
CA THR A 322 4.65 -2.55 31.95
C THR A 322 6.10 -2.98 31.82
N ASN A 323 6.90 -2.36 30.95
CA ASN A 323 8.30 -2.73 30.74
C ASN A 323 9.15 -1.58 30.18
N GLY A 324 10.39 -1.52 30.63
CA GLY A 324 11.46 -0.70 30.07
C GLY A 324 11.29 0.82 30.22
N PRO A 325 12.19 1.59 29.60
CA PRO A 325 11.95 2.99 29.34
C PRO A 325 10.94 3.18 28.20
N VAL A 326 9.98 4.07 28.44
CA VAL A 326 9.03 4.62 27.48
C VAL A 326 9.16 6.14 27.50
N GLN A 327 9.41 6.74 26.33
CA GLN A 327 9.49 8.18 26.17
C GLN A 327 8.28 8.70 25.38
N PHE A 328 7.74 9.82 25.85
CA PHE A 328 6.79 10.67 25.14
C PHE A 328 7.46 12.01 24.86
N ASN A 329 7.52 12.44 23.60
CA ASN A 329 8.13 13.72 23.23
C ASN A 329 7.27 14.50 22.23
N TYR A 330 7.05 15.79 22.45
CA TYR A 330 6.22 16.64 21.56
C TYR A 330 4.81 16.05 21.33
N ILE A 331 4.16 15.56 22.39
CA ILE A 331 2.77 15.11 22.36
C ILE A 331 1.88 16.11 23.09
N SER A 332 0.78 16.50 22.45
CA SER A 332 -0.33 17.21 23.09
C SER A 332 -1.42 16.20 23.46
N PHE A 333 -1.47 15.84 24.74
CA PHE A 333 -2.51 14.99 25.32
C PHE A 333 -3.79 15.81 25.46
N SER A 334 -4.71 15.67 24.50
CA SER A 334 -5.99 16.36 24.48
C SER A 334 -7.07 15.46 25.04
N ILE A 335 -7.46 15.72 26.28
CA ILE A 335 -8.34 14.84 27.04
C ILE A 335 -9.79 15.30 26.92
N ASN A 336 -10.63 14.42 26.40
CA ASN A 336 -12.07 14.65 26.29
C ASN A 336 -12.76 14.42 27.65
N THR A 337 -13.87 15.10 27.89
CA THR A 337 -14.70 14.95 29.09
C THR A 337 -15.35 13.58 29.19
N ASN A 338 -15.46 12.86 28.08
CA ASN A 338 -15.89 11.46 28.05
C ASN A 338 -14.77 10.43 28.34
N ALA A 339 -13.53 10.87 28.57
CA ALA A 339 -12.44 9.97 28.91
C ALA A 339 -12.69 9.31 30.27
N GLY A 340 -12.50 7.99 30.33
CA GLY A 340 -12.69 7.16 31.50
C GLY A 340 -11.69 7.52 32.59
N SER A 341 -12.12 7.40 33.84
CA SER A 341 -11.38 7.85 35.03
C SER A 341 -9.97 7.26 35.16
N GLY A 342 -9.18 7.81 36.08
CA GLY A 342 -7.80 7.37 36.34
C GLY A 342 -6.78 8.26 35.64
N TYR A 343 -5.75 7.68 35.02
CA TYR A 343 -4.65 8.43 34.40
C TYR A 343 -4.45 8.02 32.95
N VAL A 344 -4.06 8.95 32.06
CA VAL A 344 -3.79 8.64 30.64
C VAL A 344 -2.66 7.63 30.51
N ILE A 345 -1.58 7.83 31.26
CA ILE A 345 -0.41 6.96 31.31
C ILE A 345 -0.36 6.31 32.69
N THR A 346 -0.15 5.00 32.74
CA THR A 346 0.04 4.28 34.01
C THR A 346 1.30 3.43 33.96
N GLY A 347 2.01 3.37 35.09
CA GLY A 347 3.15 2.50 35.32
C GLY A 347 3.00 1.71 36.62
N SER A 348 3.22 0.39 36.56
CA SER A 348 2.93 -0.51 37.70
C SER A 348 4.06 -1.48 38.07
N THR A 349 5.21 -1.45 37.38
CA THR A 349 6.30 -2.40 37.60
C THR A 349 7.60 -1.70 37.95
N SER A 350 8.49 -2.34 38.72
CA SER A 350 9.80 -1.76 39.06
C SER A 350 10.72 -1.51 37.87
N SER A 351 10.49 -2.18 36.73
CA SER A 351 11.20 -1.94 35.48
C SER A 351 10.68 -0.73 34.69
N THR A 352 9.52 -0.17 35.07
CA THR A 352 8.89 0.94 34.37
C THR A 352 9.74 2.20 34.52
N LYS A 353 10.12 2.81 33.41
CA LYS A 353 10.68 4.16 33.36
C LYS A 353 9.89 5.00 32.37
N ILE A 354 9.29 6.09 32.81
CA ILE A 354 8.46 6.95 31.96
C ILE A 354 9.13 8.31 31.86
N SER A 355 9.39 8.75 30.62
CA SER A 355 9.87 10.10 30.32
C SER A 355 8.82 10.88 29.55
N ILE A 356 8.48 12.08 30.00
CA ILE A 356 7.55 13.01 29.35
C ILE A 356 8.30 14.31 29.07
N ASP A 357 8.62 14.55 27.80
CA ASP A 357 9.47 15.65 27.33
C ASP A 357 8.69 16.56 26.36
N ASN A 358 8.74 17.88 26.58
CA ASN A 358 8.12 18.88 25.67
C ASN A 358 6.64 18.58 25.34
N CYS A 359 5.91 18.03 26.30
CA CYS A 359 4.51 17.65 26.14
C CYS A 359 3.57 18.74 26.64
N LEU A 360 2.33 18.65 26.17
CA LEU A 360 1.23 19.51 26.58
C LEU A 360 0.07 18.66 27.06
N MET A 361 -0.55 19.02 28.17
CA MET A 361 -1.85 18.51 28.60
C MET A 361 -2.88 19.62 28.43
N ILE A 362 -3.95 19.31 27.69
CA ILE A 362 -5.10 20.20 27.49
C ILE A 362 -6.40 19.40 27.57
N MET A 363 -7.49 20.11 27.79
CA MET A 363 -8.83 19.57 27.59
C MET A 363 -9.29 19.78 26.16
N THR A 364 -10.07 18.84 25.63
CA THR A 364 -10.70 18.99 24.30
C THR A 364 -11.81 20.05 24.31
N SER A 365 -12.43 20.31 25.46
CA SER A 365 -13.48 21.32 25.65
C SER A 365 -13.34 22.04 26.99
N ASP A 366 -13.59 23.34 27.02
CA ASP A 366 -13.44 24.18 28.22
C ASP A 366 -14.66 24.15 29.18
N SER A 367 -15.71 23.38 28.87
CA SER A 367 -17.04 23.56 29.49
C SER A 367 -17.32 22.74 30.75
N SER A 368 -16.54 21.70 31.06
CA SER A 368 -16.76 20.82 32.22
C SER A 368 -15.43 20.24 32.72
N SER A 369 -15.37 19.69 33.93
CA SER A 369 -14.16 19.01 34.43
C SER A 369 -13.95 17.65 33.75
N ILE A 370 -12.70 17.19 33.71
CA ILE A 370 -12.34 15.79 33.44
C ILE A 370 -12.13 15.04 34.76
N SER A 371 -12.29 13.72 34.73
CA SER A 371 -11.96 12.83 35.86
C SER A 371 -10.60 12.14 35.69
N VAL A 372 -9.75 12.65 34.79
CA VAL A 372 -8.55 11.97 34.29
C VAL A 372 -7.29 12.80 34.54
N GLY A 373 -6.30 12.21 35.22
CA GLY A 373 -4.95 12.75 35.34
C GLY A 373 -4.05 12.38 34.17
N LEU A 374 -2.85 12.93 34.07
CA LEU A 374 -1.92 12.62 32.97
C LEU A 374 -1.17 11.31 33.22
N VAL A 375 -0.48 11.20 34.36
CA VAL A 375 0.40 10.04 34.64
C VAL A 375 0.30 9.58 36.09
N GLU A 376 0.17 8.27 36.29
CA GLU A 376 0.32 7.60 37.59
C GLU A 376 1.45 6.59 37.52
N LEU A 377 2.42 6.70 38.43
CA LEU A 377 3.51 5.74 38.55
C LEU A 377 3.53 5.13 39.96
N ASN A 378 3.07 3.89 40.08
CA ASN A 378 3.04 3.18 41.37
C ASN A 378 4.44 2.72 41.80
N VAL A 379 5.27 2.27 40.86
CA VAL A 379 6.65 1.81 41.07
C VAL A 379 7.45 2.10 39.79
N GLY A 380 8.70 2.58 39.92
CA GLY A 380 9.59 2.86 38.80
C GLY A 380 10.22 4.25 38.86
N ASP A 381 10.72 4.74 37.71
CA ASP A 381 11.24 6.11 37.56
C ASP A 381 10.32 6.96 36.67
N LEU A 382 10.01 8.19 37.10
CA LEU A 382 9.26 9.19 36.32
C LEU A 382 10.15 10.42 36.08
N TYR A 383 10.36 10.77 34.81
CA TYR A 383 11.08 11.97 34.39
C TYR A 383 10.13 12.87 33.62
N ILE A 384 9.98 14.12 34.07
CA ILE A 384 9.13 15.11 33.41
C ILE A 384 9.96 16.35 33.15
N ASN A 385 10.00 16.77 31.89
CA ASN A 385 10.72 17.95 31.46
C ASN A 385 9.90 18.75 30.45
N ASN A 386 9.72 20.04 30.71
CA ASN A 386 8.95 20.95 29.85
C ASN A 386 7.51 20.46 29.57
N LEU A 387 6.83 19.91 30.58
CA LEU A 387 5.40 19.63 30.52
C LEU A 387 4.61 20.92 30.78
N GLN A 388 3.75 21.29 29.83
CA GLN A 388 2.80 22.38 29.98
C GLN A 388 1.41 21.82 30.28
N VAL A 389 0.65 22.48 31.16
CA VAL A 389 -0.73 22.12 31.50
C VAL A 389 -1.57 23.37 31.37
N ASN A 390 -2.40 23.43 30.33
CA ASN A 390 -3.13 24.64 29.96
C ASN A 390 -4.64 24.37 29.91
N SER A 391 -5.44 25.24 30.52
CA SER A 391 -6.91 25.17 30.47
C SER A 391 -7.48 23.80 30.90
N VAL A 392 -6.99 23.26 32.02
CA VAL A 392 -7.42 21.97 32.56
C VAL A 392 -8.18 22.15 33.86
N SER A 393 -9.37 21.56 33.95
CA SER A 393 -10.21 21.46 35.15
C SER A 393 -10.40 19.98 35.49
N ILE A 394 -9.93 19.54 36.67
CA ILE A 394 -9.98 18.12 37.08
C ILE A 394 -10.76 17.99 38.39
N ASP A 395 -11.71 17.05 38.45
CA ASP A 395 -12.57 16.83 39.63
C ASP A 395 -12.09 15.72 40.57
N SER A 396 -11.42 14.69 40.05
CA SER A 396 -11.19 13.44 40.79
C SER A 396 -9.71 13.05 40.98
N ASN A 397 -8.83 13.46 40.07
CA ASN A 397 -7.42 13.04 40.04
C ASN A 397 -6.46 14.24 40.03
N SER A 398 -5.22 14.04 40.45
CA SER A 398 -4.14 15.01 40.21
C SER A 398 -3.60 14.84 38.79
N VAL A 399 -2.85 15.82 38.28
CA VAL A 399 -2.17 15.69 36.97
C VAL A 399 -1.13 14.56 37.01
N ILE A 400 -0.39 14.47 38.12
CA ILE A 400 0.67 13.48 38.36
C ILE A 400 0.38 12.80 39.69
N LYS A 401 0.53 11.48 39.76
CA LYS A 401 0.40 10.69 40.99
C LYS A 401 1.57 9.71 41.16
#